data_AF-A0A7Y3J6A2-F1
#
_entry.id   AF-A0A7Y3J6A2-F1
#
_cell.length_a   1.000
_cell.length_b   1.000
_cell.length_c   1.000
_cell.angle_alpha   90.00
_cell.angle_beta   90.00
_cell.angle_gamma   90.00
#
_symmetry.space_group_name_H-M   'P 1'
#
loop_
_entity.id
_entity.type
_entity.pdbx_description
1 polymer ?
#
loop_
_entity_poly.entity_id
_entity_poly.type
_entity_poly.pdbx_seq_one_letter_code
_entity_poly.pdbx_strand_id
1 'polypeptide(L)'
;MKPPRERAACRLLAAIALAATLVGAPALAAPAKWNVARGNRPWRAAALAALKARGDDNSLATAALIDHGTDALALAGRAAQLAPDDPAIAWINLRVCAQSPGCDIRGDATELRWLDPDNSAAWLPTLAAAMSNRDSVQTDHVLAHMARGADVDFYWNAIVVRMFDSLRAVANHVPGRAIDSDAAILAVVEHLAAAQIIPPLSPLIDACRATKADSQRRMSCTTIAHLLERADTVDAQYAGFSIGRRLTPFESREFYALGERRRVLAWRVATAARFGKPLLPWLKSAHARWRIARMRTLARQEDVILAVLRDHGMPLDPPPPPPPCYDSSVNADAGAAVPAGSAAGSAAA
;
A
#
# COMPACT_ATOMS: atom_id res chain seq x y z
N MET A 1 49.90 -17.16 17.63
CA MET A 1 48.67 -17.57 16.92
C MET A 1 47.48 -16.88 17.57
N LYS A 2 46.88 -15.90 16.90
CA LYS A 2 45.74 -15.09 17.39
C LYS A 2 44.56 -15.38 16.46
N PRO A 3 43.39 -15.83 16.94
CA PRO A 3 42.28 -16.17 16.05
C PRO A 3 41.69 -14.89 15.42
N PRO A 4 41.25 -14.92 14.15
CA PRO A 4 40.84 -13.73 13.42
C PRO A 4 39.43 -13.28 13.87
N ARG A 5 39.38 -12.33 14.81
CA ARG A 5 38.15 -11.71 15.31
C ARG A 5 37.32 -11.01 14.21
N GLU A 6 37.92 -10.69 13.07
CA GLU A 6 37.27 -10.00 11.94
C GLU A 6 36.29 -10.89 11.17
N ARG A 7 36.49 -12.21 11.13
CA ARG A 7 35.60 -13.14 10.41
C ARG A 7 34.25 -13.33 11.11
N ALA A 8 34.21 -13.20 12.44
CA ALA A 8 32.99 -13.30 13.22
C ALA A 8 32.10 -12.05 13.06
N ALA A 9 32.69 -10.86 12.92
CA ALA A 9 31.96 -9.61 12.73
C ALA A 9 31.25 -9.56 11.37
N CYS A 10 31.92 -9.98 10.28
CA CYS A 10 31.29 -10.01 8.95
C CYS A 10 30.19 -11.07 8.82
N ARG A 11 30.37 -12.27 9.39
CA ARG A 11 29.30 -13.31 9.36
C ARG A 11 28.09 -12.91 10.21
N LEU A 12 28.31 -12.24 11.34
CA LEU A 12 27.22 -11.71 12.17
C LEU A 12 26.50 -10.55 11.46
N LEU A 13 27.23 -9.64 10.80
CA LEU A 13 26.64 -8.53 10.04
C LEU A 13 25.91 -9.01 8.77
N ALA A 14 26.44 -10.00 8.06
CA ALA A 14 25.79 -10.60 6.89
C ALA A 14 24.53 -11.39 7.27
N ALA A 15 24.55 -12.13 8.39
CA ALA A 15 23.36 -12.81 8.89
C ALA A 15 22.28 -11.83 9.39
N ILE A 16 22.66 -10.71 10.01
CA ILE A 16 21.72 -9.65 10.41
C ILE A 16 21.16 -8.91 9.17
N ALA A 17 21.97 -8.67 8.14
CA ALA A 17 21.52 -8.04 6.89
C ALA A 17 20.59 -8.94 6.05
N LEU A 18 20.84 -10.26 6.03
CA LEU A 18 19.98 -11.22 5.31
C LEU A 18 18.67 -11.52 6.09
N ALA A 19 18.71 -11.52 7.43
CA ALA A 19 17.50 -11.63 8.25
C ALA A 19 16.62 -10.37 8.17
N ALA A 20 17.22 -9.19 7.96
CA ALA A 20 16.48 -7.93 7.80
C ALA A 20 15.74 -7.81 6.46
N THR A 21 16.13 -8.54 5.41
CA THR A 21 15.50 -8.46 4.08
C THR A 21 14.35 -9.46 3.87
N LEU A 22 14.28 -10.54 4.66
CA LEU A 22 13.29 -11.61 4.46
C LEU A 22 12.09 -11.59 5.42
N VAL A 23 12.14 -10.85 6.54
CA VAL A 23 11.02 -10.79 7.51
C VAL A 23 10.56 -9.36 7.85
N GLY A 24 11.22 -8.34 7.31
CA GLY A 24 10.86 -6.95 7.52
C GLY A 24 9.67 -6.49 6.69
N ALA A 25 8.46 -7.03 6.92
CA ALA A 25 7.33 -6.11 6.92
C ALA A 25 7.66 -5.14 8.05
N PRO A 26 7.91 -3.84 7.81
CA PRO A 26 8.06 -2.92 8.91
C PRO A 26 6.77 -3.05 9.71
N ALA A 27 6.87 -3.65 10.88
CA ALA A 27 5.86 -3.48 11.91
C ALA A 27 5.94 -1.99 12.22
N LEU A 28 5.19 -1.20 11.45
CA LEU A 28 4.81 0.14 11.79
C LEU A 28 4.04 -0.03 13.09
N ALA A 29 4.78 -0.04 14.21
CA ALA A 29 4.23 -0.17 15.54
C ALA A 29 3.15 0.90 15.62
N ALA A 30 1.89 0.47 15.59
CA ALA A 30 0.76 1.39 15.57
C ALA A 30 0.95 2.32 16.78
N PRO A 31 1.01 3.65 16.58
CA PRO A 31 1.30 4.56 17.68
C PRO A 31 0.38 4.27 18.87
N ALA A 32 0.92 4.18 20.09
CA ALA A 32 0.17 3.84 21.32
C ALA A 32 -1.05 4.75 21.62
N LYS A 33 -1.21 5.86 20.89
CA LYS A 33 -2.37 6.78 20.96
C LYS A 33 -3.58 6.34 20.13
N TRP A 34 -3.46 5.32 19.29
CA TRP A 34 -4.55 4.77 18.47
C TRP A 34 -5.63 4.01 19.26
N ASN A 35 -5.30 3.60 20.48
CA ASN A 35 -6.27 3.08 21.43
C ASN A 35 -7.38 4.11 21.75
N VAL A 36 -7.17 5.40 21.47
CA VAL A 36 -8.21 6.43 21.68
C VAL A 36 -9.31 6.35 20.63
N ALA A 37 -9.03 6.27 19.32
CA ALA A 37 -10.11 6.18 18.33
C ALA A 37 -10.86 4.83 18.34
N ARG A 38 -10.15 3.75 18.71
CA ARG A 38 -10.76 2.41 18.86
C ARG A 38 -11.44 2.21 20.23
N GLY A 39 -10.95 2.89 21.27
CA GLY A 39 -11.45 2.79 22.65
C GLY A 39 -12.40 3.91 23.08
N ASN A 40 -12.45 5.06 22.39
CA ASN A 40 -13.33 6.18 22.72
C ASN A 40 -14.67 6.04 22.00
N ARG A 41 -15.45 5.03 22.42
CA ARG A 41 -16.84 4.84 21.98
C ARG A 41 -17.69 6.11 22.09
N PRO A 42 -17.58 6.93 23.16
CA PRO A 42 -18.32 8.20 23.25
C PRO A 42 -18.02 9.19 22.12
N TRP A 43 -16.72 9.42 21.81
CA TRP A 43 -16.33 10.28 20.70
C TRP A 43 -16.93 9.79 19.38
N ARG A 44 -16.81 8.48 19.11
CA ARG A 44 -17.31 7.89 17.86
C ARG A 44 -18.82 8.04 17.72
N ALA A 45 -19.57 7.74 18.77
CA ALA A 45 -21.04 7.85 18.76
C ALA A 45 -21.49 9.29 18.48
N ALA A 46 -20.85 10.27 19.12
CA ALA A 46 -21.16 11.68 18.91
C ALA A 46 -20.74 12.19 17.53
N ALA A 47 -19.56 11.81 17.03
CA ALA A 47 -19.13 12.14 15.67
C ALA A 47 -20.11 11.55 14.64
N LEU A 48 -20.50 10.30 14.81
CA LEU A 48 -21.47 9.63 13.94
C LEU A 48 -22.83 10.34 13.96
N ALA A 49 -23.35 10.68 15.14
CA ALA A 49 -24.60 11.43 15.28
C ALA A 49 -24.53 12.80 14.60
N ALA A 50 -23.44 13.55 14.80
CA ALA A 50 -23.27 14.87 14.21
C ALA A 50 -23.12 14.81 12.68
N LEU A 51 -22.40 13.82 12.14
CA LEU A 51 -22.27 13.60 10.69
C LEU A 51 -23.61 13.18 10.06
N LYS A 52 -24.34 12.26 10.70
CA LYS A 52 -25.70 11.86 10.28
C LYS A 52 -26.65 13.06 10.26
N ALA A 53 -26.56 13.96 11.25
CA ALA A 53 -27.41 15.15 11.34
C ALA A 53 -27.13 16.16 10.21
N ARG A 54 -25.89 16.26 9.73
CA ARG A 54 -25.57 17.10 8.56
C ARG A 54 -26.24 16.59 7.28
N GLY A 55 -26.23 15.28 7.08
CA GLY A 55 -26.98 14.61 6.01
C GLY A 55 -26.50 14.86 4.59
N ASP A 56 -25.42 15.62 4.40
CA ASP A 56 -24.74 15.76 3.10
C ASP A 56 -23.96 14.48 2.72
N ASP A 57 -23.72 14.31 1.43
CA ASP A 57 -23.01 13.17 0.83
C ASP A 57 -21.66 12.90 1.52
N ASN A 58 -20.85 13.94 1.71
CA ASN A 58 -19.53 13.86 2.33
C ASN A 58 -19.59 13.41 3.79
N SER A 59 -20.55 13.95 4.54
CA SER A 59 -20.77 13.62 5.95
C SER A 59 -21.28 12.19 6.10
N LEU A 60 -22.20 11.74 5.23
CA LEU A 60 -22.73 10.38 5.24
C LEU A 60 -21.68 9.34 4.81
N ALA A 61 -20.89 9.63 3.78
CA ALA A 61 -19.77 8.76 3.38
C ALA A 61 -18.73 8.63 4.50
N THR A 62 -18.40 9.75 5.18
CA THR A 62 -17.50 9.75 6.34
C THR A 62 -18.10 8.98 7.52
N ALA A 63 -19.40 9.15 7.77
CA ALA A 63 -20.14 8.43 8.80
C ALA A 63 -20.11 6.90 8.55
N ALA A 64 -20.28 6.47 7.31
CA ALA A 64 -20.20 5.05 6.93
C ALA A 64 -18.84 4.43 7.23
N LEU A 65 -17.74 5.15 6.99
CA LEU A 65 -16.37 4.67 7.26
C LEU A 65 -16.02 4.64 8.76
N ILE A 66 -16.69 5.47 9.57
CA ILE A 66 -16.53 5.51 11.02
C ILE A 66 -17.40 4.44 11.71
N ASP A 67 -18.55 4.12 11.12
CA ASP A 67 -19.46 3.14 11.66
C ASP A 67 -18.91 1.72 11.50
N HIS A 68 -18.97 0.95 12.59
CA HIS A 68 -18.63 -0.47 12.60
C HIS A 68 -19.86 -1.36 12.83
N GLY A 69 -21.04 -0.74 12.89
CA GLY A 69 -22.32 -1.39 13.05
C GLY A 69 -23.01 -1.69 11.72
N THR A 70 -24.32 -1.90 11.81
CA THR A 70 -25.18 -2.27 10.69
C THR A 70 -25.60 -1.09 9.81
N ASP A 71 -25.46 0.15 10.28
CA ASP A 71 -25.91 1.32 9.52
C ASP A 71 -24.90 1.74 8.44
N ALA A 72 -23.66 1.27 8.51
CA ALA A 72 -22.58 1.65 7.59
C ALA A 72 -23.00 1.53 6.12
N LEU A 73 -23.61 0.41 5.73
CA LEU A 73 -24.07 0.17 4.36
C LEU A 73 -25.20 1.13 3.96
N ALA A 74 -26.17 1.36 4.85
CA ALA A 74 -27.28 2.28 4.57
C ALA A 74 -26.78 3.74 4.42
N LEU A 75 -25.79 4.14 5.22
CA LEU A 75 -25.16 5.46 5.13
C LEU A 75 -24.36 5.62 3.83
N ALA A 76 -23.58 4.61 3.45
CA ALA A 76 -22.80 4.64 2.22
C ALA A 76 -23.70 4.67 0.97
N GLY A 77 -24.76 3.85 0.94
CA GLY A 77 -25.73 3.86 -0.15
C GLY A 77 -26.46 5.19 -0.26
N ARG A 78 -26.83 5.83 0.87
CA ARG A 78 -27.45 7.17 0.84
C ARG A 78 -26.47 8.25 0.38
N ALA A 79 -25.18 8.15 0.74
CA ALA A 79 -24.16 9.05 0.22
C ALA A 79 -24.03 8.93 -1.31
N ALA A 80 -24.00 7.69 -1.84
CA ALA A 80 -23.97 7.43 -3.28
C ALA A 80 -25.20 7.99 -4.01
N GLN A 81 -26.39 7.89 -3.42
CA GLN A 81 -27.60 8.49 -4.00
C GLN A 81 -27.55 10.03 -4.07
N LEU A 82 -26.87 10.69 -3.12
CA LEU A 82 -26.73 12.14 -3.10
C LEU A 82 -25.64 12.64 -4.06
N ALA A 83 -24.70 11.79 -4.42
CA ALA A 83 -23.58 12.10 -5.31
C ALA A 83 -23.33 10.93 -6.29
N PRO A 84 -24.28 10.65 -7.21
CA PRO A 84 -24.23 9.47 -8.07
C PRO A 84 -23.06 9.50 -9.07
N ASP A 85 -22.55 10.70 -9.38
CA ASP A 85 -21.46 10.88 -10.34
C ASP A 85 -20.07 10.96 -9.67
N ASP A 86 -19.98 10.71 -8.35
CA ASP A 86 -18.72 10.80 -7.60
C ASP A 86 -18.09 9.41 -7.42
N PRO A 87 -17.03 9.07 -8.18
CA PRO A 87 -16.43 7.73 -8.15
C PRO A 87 -15.78 7.40 -6.79
N ALA A 88 -15.35 8.40 -6.01
CA ALA A 88 -14.80 8.16 -4.68
C ALA A 88 -15.89 7.78 -3.67
N ILE A 89 -17.11 8.32 -3.78
CA ILE A 89 -18.25 7.85 -2.98
C ILE A 89 -18.70 6.46 -3.43
N ALA A 90 -18.81 6.22 -4.73
CA ALA A 90 -19.14 4.90 -5.25
C ALA A 90 -18.13 3.84 -4.77
N TRP A 91 -16.83 4.17 -4.73
CA TRP A 91 -15.80 3.33 -4.13
C TRP A 91 -16.04 3.07 -2.65
N ILE A 92 -16.37 4.10 -1.84
CA ILE A 92 -16.70 3.93 -0.42
C ILE A 92 -17.88 2.95 -0.26
N ASN A 93 -18.96 3.13 -1.04
CA ASN A 93 -20.13 2.25 -0.99
C ASN A 93 -19.76 0.79 -1.32
N LEU A 94 -19.03 0.57 -2.42
CA LEU A 94 -18.53 -0.75 -2.80
C LEU A 94 -17.66 -1.38 -1.71
N ARG A 95 -16.76 -0.61 -1.07
CA ARG A 95 -15.89 -1.09 0.01
C ARG A 95 -16.67 -1.51 1.24
N VAL A 96 -17.65 -0.69 1.66
CA VAL A 96 -18.52 -0.99 2.80
C VAL A 96 -19.38 -2.23 2.51
N CYS A 97 -19.95 -2.35 1.30
CA CYS A 97 -20.68 -3.53 0.89
C CYS A 97 -19.79 -4.79 0.90
N ALA A 98 -18.59 -4.72 0.31
CA ALA A 98 -17.65 -5.84 0.26
C ALA A 98 -17.18 -6.33 1.65
N GLN A 99 -17.27 -5.48 2.68
CA GLN A 99 -16.96 -5.83 4.07
C GLN A 99 -18.19 -6.27 4.87
N SER A 100 -19.40 -6.05 4.34
CA SER A 100 -20.67 -6.35 5.02
C SER A 100 -21.12 -7.78 4.70
N PRO A 101 -21.35 -8.63 5.72
CA PRO A 101 -21.82 -10.00 5.51
C PRO A 101 -23.14 -10.04 4.70
N GLY A 102 -23.17 -10.84 3.64
CA GLY A 102 -24.36 -11.04 2.80
C GLY A 102 -24.67 -9.91 1.81
N CYS A 103 -23.84 -8.88 1.71
CA CYS A 103 -24.02 -7.82 0.71
C CYS A 103 -23.66 -8.32 -0.70
N ASP A 104 -24.52 -8.05 -1.69
CA ASP A 104 -24.25 -8.35 -3.10
C ASP A 104 -23.52 -7.19 -3.77
N ILE A 105 -22.20 -7.31 -3.89
CA ILE A 105 -21.32 -6.28 -4.47
C ILE A 105 -21.54 -6.04 -5.96
N ARG A 106 -22.31 -6.87 -6.68
CA ARG A 106 -22.39 -6.80 -8.15
C ARG A 106 -22.98 -5.50 -8.65
N GLY A 107 -23.97 -4.94 -7.94
CA GLY A 107 -24.57 -3.65 -8.26
C GLY A 107 -23.54 -2.53 -8.15
N ASP A 108 -23.02 -2.32 -6.94
CA ASP A 108 -22.06 -1.26 -6.62
C ASP A 108 -20.78 -1.35 -7.47
N ALA A 109 -20.28 -2.56 -7.72
CA ALA A 109 -19.10 -2.76 -8.57
C ALA A 109 -19.38 -2.42 -10.04
N THR A 110 -20.60 -2.67 -10.53
CA THR A 110 -20.99 -2.28 -11.89
C THR A 110 -21.12 -0.78 -12.03
N GLU A 111 -21.73 -0.12 -11.04
CA GLU A 111 -21.85 1.33 -11.00
C GLU A 111 -20.48 2.01 -11.00
N LEU A 112 -19.55 1.57 -10.14
CA LEU A 112 -18.20 2.16 -10.13
C LEU A 112 -17.47 1.96 -11.46
N ARG A 113 -17.58 0.78 -12.09
CA ARG A 113 -16.99 0.52 -13.41
C ARG A 113 -17.64 1.33 -14.53
N TRP A 114 -18.84 1.87 -14.31
CA TRP A 114 -19.47 2.79 -15.25
C TRP A 114 -18.97 4.23 -15.04
N LEU A 115 -18.80 4.65 -13.79
CA LEU A 115 -18.29 5.97 -13.44
C LEU A 115 -16.80 6.14 -13.80
N ASP A 116 -16.02 5.07 -13.60
CA ASP A 116 -14.60 5.05 -13.89
C ASP A 116 -14.21 3.72 -14.59
N PRO A 117 -14.45 3.62 -15.91
CA PRO A 117 -14.23 2.39 -16.67
C PRO A 117 -12.76 2.02 -16.83
N ASP A 118 -11.86 2.99 -16.67
CA ASP A 118 -10.42 2.80 -16.86
C ASP A 118 -9.72 2.36 -15.57
N ASN A 119 -10.40 2.45 -14.42
CA ASN A 119 -9.83 2.11 -13.13
C ASN A 119 -9.96 0.62 -12.78
N SER A 120 -8.80 -0.03 -12.76
CA SER A 120 -8.68 -1.47 -12.49
C SER A 120 -9.00 -1.84 -11.05
N ALA A 121 -8.96 -0.88 -10.10
CA ALA A 121 -9.25 -1.14 -8.69
C ALA A 121 -10.70 -1.62 -8.49
N ALA A 122 -11.63 -1.16 -9.33
CA ALA A 122 -13.06 -1.50 -9.26
C ALA A 122 -13.33 -3.02 -9.39
N TRP A 123 -12.40 -3.78 -9.97
CA TRP A 123 -12.50 -5.22 -10.17
C TRP A 123 -12.01 -6.06 -8.98
N LEU A 124 -11.29 -5.46 -8.02
CA LEU A 124 -10.68 -6.19 -6.91
C LEU A 124 -11.70 -6.94 -6.03
N PRO A 125 -12.87 -6.37 -5.67
CA PRO A 125 -13.89 -7.11 -4.92
C PRO A 125 -14.43 -8.32 -5.70
N THR A 126 -14.64 -8.18 -7.01
CA THR A 126 -15.07 -9.30 -7.87
C THR A 126 -14.00 -10.38 -7.98
N LEU A 127 -12.71 -10.00 -8.06
CA LEU A 127 -11.60 -10.95 -8.03
C LEU A 127 -11.57 -11.73 -6.72
N ALA A 128 -11.72 -11.05 -5.58
CA ALA A 128 -11.75 -11.68 -4.27
C ALA A 128 -12.91 -12.70 -4.15
N ALA A 129 -14.10 -12.34 -4.64
CA ALA A 129 -15.26 -13.24 -4.68
C ALA A 129 -15.01 -14.46 -5.57
N ALA A 130 -14.48 -14.27 -6.79
CA ALA A 130 -14.15 -15.37 -7.71
C ALA A 130 -13.15 -16.35 -7.09
N MET A 131 -12.11 -15.83 -6.43
CA MET A 131 -11.11 -16.64 -5.75
C MET A 131 -11.66 -17.39 -4.54
N SER A 132 -12.51 -16.75 -3.74
CA SER A 132 -13.18 -17.39 -2.61
C SER A 132 -14.04 -18.58 -3.08
N ASN A 133 -14.71 -18.42 -4.23
CA ASN A 133 -15.53 -19.47 -4.85
C ASN A 133 -14.70 -20.50 -5.65
N ARG A 134 -13.37 -20.34 -5.71
CA ARG A 134 -12.45 -21.17 -6.50
C ARG A 134 -12.82 -21.23 -7.99
N ASP A 135 -13.43 -20.17 -8.50
CA ASP A 135 -13.81 -20.05 -9.91
C ASP A 135 -12.60 -19.52 -10.72
N SER A 136 -11.84 -20.45 -11.29
CA SER A 136 -10.64 -20.10 -12.06
C SER A 136 -10.98 -19.36 -13.35
N VAL A 137 -12.10 -19.69 -14.01
CA VAL A 137 -12.53 -19.06 -15.26
C VAL A 137 -12.89 -17.61 -15.00
N GLN A 138 -13.67 -17.35 -13.95
CA GLN A 138 -14.00 -15.99 -13.55
C GLN A 138 -12.77 -15.23 -13.06
N THR A 139 -11.83 -15.89 -12.37
CA THR A 139 -10.55 -15.28 -11.98
C THR A 139 -9.79 -14.78 -13.21
N ASP A 140 -9.63 -15.61 -14.25
CA ASP A 140 -8.94 -15.23 -15.49
C ASP A 140 -9.64 -14.09 -16.22
N HIS A 141 -10.96 -14.17 -16.31
CA HIS A 141 -11.77 -13.12 -16.92
C HIS A 141 -11.59 -11.78 -16.20
N VAL A 142 -11.68 -11.76 -14.86
CA VAL A 142 -11.48 -10.54 -14.07
C VAL A 142 -10.06 -9.99 -14.23
N LEU A 143 -9.03 -10.84 -14.20
CA LEU A 143 -7.65 -10.39 -14.44
C LEU A 143 -7.47 -9.81 -15.85
N ALA A 144 -8.09 -10.40 -16.87
CA ALA A 144 -8.04 -9.86 -18.23
C ALA A 144 -8.74 -8.49 -18.34
N HIS A 145 -9.83 -8.27 -17.61
CA HIS A 145 -10.47 -6.95 -17.52
C HIS A 145 -9.61 -5.93 -16.79
N MET A 146 -9.04 -6.29 -15.63
CA MET A 146 -8.11 -5.43 -14.91
C MET A 146 -6.90 -5.03 -15.77
N ALA A 147 -6.35 -5.97 -16.56
CA ALA A 147 -5.21 -5.69 -17.42
C ALA A 147 -5.54 -4.72 -18.59
N ARG A 148 -6.82 -4.43 -18.85
CA ARG A 148 -7.25 -3.45 -19.86
C ARG A 148 -7.44 -2.04 -19.31
N GLY A 149 -7.48 -1.87 -17.99
CA GLY A 149 -7.60 -0.55 -17.39
C GLY A 149 -6.33 0.30 -17.61
N ALA A 150 -6.48 1.61 -17.45
CA ALA A 150 -5.38 2.57 -17.60
C ALA A 150 -4.62 2.79 -16.28
N ASP A 151 -5.31 2.64 -15.14
CA ASP A 151 -4.77 2.90 -13.80
C ASP A 151 -5.37 1.98 -12.72
N VAL A 152 -4.92 2.21 -11.49
CA VAL A 152 -5.44 1.65 -10.24
C VAL A 152 -5.53 2.81 -9.25
N ASP A 153 -6.75 3.29 -9.01
CA ASP A 153 -7.02 4.40 -8.09
C ASP A 153 -7.99 3.96 -6.99
N PHE A 154 -7.57 4.08 -5.73
CA PHE A 154 -8.38 3.84 -4.53
C PHE A 154 -9.04 5.13 -4.01
N TYR A 155 -8.88 6.23 -4.73
CA TYR A 155 -9.29 7.59 -4.41
C TYR A 155 -8.75 8.05 -3.06
N TRP A 156 -7.56 7.58 -2.69
CA TRP A 156 -7.04 7.67 -1.33
C TRP A 156 -6.98 9.10 -0.82
N ASN A 157 -6.31 10.00 -1.55
CA ASN A 157 -6.14 11.39 -1.13
C ASN A 157 -7.49 12.12 -1.11
N ALA A 158 -8.37 11.89 -2.09
CA ALA A 158 -9.69 12.50 -2.15
C ALA A 158 -10.56 12.09 -0.95
N ILE A 159 -10.55 10.81 -0.59
CA ILE A 159 -11.30 10.28 0.56
C ILE A 159 -10.72 10.80 1.88
N VAL A 160 -9.40 10.84 2.03
CA VAL A 160 -8.76 11.42 3.24
C VAL A 160 -9.13 12.89 3.41
N VAL A 161 -9.08 13.70 2.34
CA VAL A 161 -9.50 15.10 2.39
C VAL A 161 -10.97 15.22 2.79
N ARG A 162 -11.85 14.44 2.16
CA ARG A 162 -13.30 14.43 2.44
C ARG A 162 -13.59 14.13 3.90
N MET A 163 -13.02 13.04 4.43
CA MET A 163 -13.19 12.65 5.83
C MET A 163 -12.65 13.71 6.79
N PHE A 164 -11.51 14.32 6.47
CA PHE A 164 -10.92 15.38 7.26
C PHE A 164 -11.84 16.60 7.35
N ASP A 165 -12.34 17.07 6.20
CA ASP A 165 -13.21 18.25 6.13
C ASP A 165 -14.56 17.99 6.83
N SER A 166 -15.16 16.80 6.62
CA SER A 166 -16.38 16.38 7.31
C SER A 166 -16.22 16.32 8.83
N LEU A 167 -15.14 15.71 9.33
CA LEU A 167 -14.88 15.63 10.78
C LEU A 167 -14.58 17.00 11.38
N ARG A 168 -13.86 17.86 10.65
CA ARG A 168 -13.61 19.24 11.08
C ARG A 168 -14.90 20.05 11.17
N ALA A 169 -15.83 19.85 10.23
CA ALA A 169 -17.12 20.53 10.22
C ALA A 169 -18.01 20.17 11.43
N VAL A 170 -17.82 18.99 12.03
CA VAL A 170 -18.55 18.56 13.23
C VAL A 170 -17.75 18.65 14.52
N ALA A 171 -16.50 19.15 14.50
CA ALA A 171 -15.59 19.08 15.65
C ALA A 171 -16.18 19.67 16.95
N ASN A 172 -16.97 20.75 16.85
CA ASN A 172 -17.61 21.39 18.01
C ASN A 172 -18.77 20.58 18.62
N HIS A 173 -19.24 19.53 17.95
CA HIS A 173 -20.34 18.67 18.40
C HIS A 173 -19.86 17.36 19.04
N VAL A 174 -18.55 17.11 19.05
CA VAL A 174 -17.99 15.84 19.55
C VAL A 174 -17.34 16.07 20.93
N PRO A 175 -17.67 15.25 21.94
CA PRO A 175 -17.20 15.47 23.30
C PRO A 175 -15.71 15.15 23.45
N GLY A 176 -15.04 15.98 24.24
CA GLY A 176 -13.69 15.75 24.76
C GLY A 176 -12.56 16.23 23.86
N ARG A 177 -11.39 16.44 24.47
CA ARG A 177 -10.14 16.85 23.80
C ARG A 177 -9.48 15.73 22.98
N ALA A 178 -10.19 14.64 22.69
CA ALA A 178 -9.60 13.47 22.03
C ALA A 178 -9.15 13.79 20.60
N ILE A 179 -9.89 14.68 19.92
CA ILE A 179 -9.58 15.19 18.59
C ILE A 179 -9.81 16.71 18.58
N ASP A 180 -8.98 17.43 19.33
CA ASP A 180 -9.05 18.89 19.46
C ASP A 180 -8.15 19.65 18.47
N SER A 181 -7.51 18.93 17.55
CA SER A 181 -6.55 19.50 16.61
C SER A 181 -6.64 18.87 15.24
N ASP A 182 -6.34 19.64 14.21
CA ASP A 182 -6.23 19.17 12.82
C ASP A 182 -5.28 17.96 12.71
N ALA A 183 -4.19 17.94 13.50
CA ALA A 183 -3.28 16.80 13.52
C ALA A 183 -3.92 15.53 14.07
N ALA A 184 -4.79 15.63 15.08
CA ALA A 184 -5.54 14.50 15.60
C ALA A 184 -6.61 14.03 14.60
N ILE A 185 -7.31 14.96 13.93
CA ILE A 185 -8.29 14.64 12.88
C ILE A 185 -7.60 13.88 11.76
N LEU A 186 -6.53 14.46 11.19
CA LEU A 186 -5.77 13.85 10.10
C LEU A 186 -5.25 12.47 10.48
N ALA A 187 -4.68 12.33 11.68
CA ALA A 187 -4.22 11.04 12.16
C ALA A 187 -5.37 10.04 12.08
N VAL A 188 -6.50 10.31 12.77
CA VAL A 188 -7.72 9.45 12.81
C VAL A 188 -8.20 9.06 11.41
N VAL A 189 -8.29 10.04 10.51
CA VAL A 189 -8.72 9.82 9.13
C VAL A 189 -7.77 8.89 8.38
N GLU A 190 -6.46 9.11 8.42
CA GLU A 190 -5.49 8.29 7.67
C GLU A 190 -5.56 6.81 8.07
N HIS A 191 -5.83 6.49 9.34
CA HIS A 191 -5.97 5.10 9.77
C HIS A 191 -7.32 4.49 9.42
N LEU A 192 -8.42 5.24 9.57
CA LEU A 192 -9.73 4.76 9.15
C LEU A 192 -9.72 4.49 7.64
N ALA A 193 -9.16 5.41 6.87
CA ALA A 193 -8.96 5.24 5.44
C ALA A 193 -8.09 4.00 5.14
N ALA A 194 -6.94 3.84 5.82
CA ALA A 194 -6.05 2.68 5.63
C ALA A 194 -6.77 1.34 5.88
N ALA A 195 -7.62 1.29 6.89
CA ALA A 195 -8.33 0.08 7.27
C ALA A 195 -9.50 -0.28 6.34
N GLN A 196 -10.18 0.74 5.78
CA GLN A 196 -11.45 0.53 5.08
C GLN A 196 -11.33 0.67 3.55
N ILE A 197 -10.54 1.63 3.09
CA ILE A 197 -10.50 2.04 1.67
C ILE A 197 -9.61 1.11 0.84
N ILE A 198 -8.46 0.70 1.38
CA ILE A 198 -7.55 -0.19 0.65
C ILE A 198 -8.00 -1.64 0.87
N PRO A 199 -8.45 -2.36 -0.17
CA PRO A 199 -8.80 -3.77 -0.05
C PRO A 199 -7.56 -4.61 0.25
N PRO A 200 -7.72 -5.78 0.89
CA PRO A 200 -6.66 -6.77 0.92
C PRO A 200 -6.22 -7.10 -0.51
N LEU A 201 -4.94 -6.92 -0.82
CA LEU A 201 -4.36 -7.24 -2.13
C LEU A 201 -3.91 -8.70 -2.25
N SER A 202 -4.04 -9.49 -1.17
CA SER A 202 -3.68 -10.91 -1.14
C SER A 202 -4.36 -11.73 -2.24
N PRO A 203 -5.68 -11.57 -2.54
CA PRO A 203 -6.31 -12.28 -3.65
C PRO A 203 -5.56 -12.05 -4.97
N LEU A 204 -5.30 -10.79 -5.32
CA LEU A 204 -4.54 -10.48 -6.54
C LEU A 204 -3.13 -11.07 -6.54
N ILE A 205 -2.40 -10.94 -5.44
CA ILE A 205 -1.04 -11.50 -5.29
C ILE A 205 -1.04 -13.02 -5.46
N ASP A 206 -2.07 -13.70 -4.94
CA ASP A 206 -2.20 -15.15 -5.01
C ASP A 206 -2.66 -15.63 -6.40
N ALA A 207 -3.57 -14.88 -7.05
CA ALA A 207 -3.97 -15.14 -8.43
C ALA A 207 -2.77 -15.03 -9.40
N CYS A 208 -1.87 -14.09 -9.14
CA CYS A 208 -0.67 -13.83 -9.95
C CYS A 208 0.56 -14.68 -9.57
N ARG A 209 0.41 -15.76 -8.81
CA ARG A 209 1.54 -16.62 -8.44
C ARG A 209 2.02 -17.46 -9.64
N ALA A 210 3.26 -17.23 -10.07
CA ALA A 210 3.85 -17.72 -11.32
C ALA A 210 3.76 -19.25 -11.56
N THR A 211 3.82 -20.07 -10.51
CA THR A 211 3.80 -21.55 -10.64
C THR A 211 2.47 -22.12 -11.10
N LYS A 212 1.39 -21.31 -11.09
CA LYS A 212 0.03 -21.74 -11.43
C LYS A 212 -0.56 -21.00 -12.64
N ALA A 213 0.17 -20.06 -13.22
CA ALA A 213 -0.35 -19.20 -14.28
C ALA A 213 0.08 -19.73 -15.66
N ASP A 214 -0.90 -19.89 -16.55
CA ASP A 214 -0.64 -20.02 -17.98
C ASP A 214 -0.04 -18.71 -18.55
N SER A 215 0.30 -18.72 -19.84
CA SER A 215 0.89 -17.56 -20.51
C SER A 215 -0.05 -16.35 -20.50
N GLN A 216 -1.36 -16.54 -20.66
CA GLN A 216 -2.34 -15.46 -20.70
C GLN A 216 -2.49 -14.78 -19.35
N ARG A 217 -2.70 -15.56 -18.28
CA ARG A 217 -2.76 -15.06 -16.91
C ARG A 217 -1.46 -14.34 -16.54
N ARG A 218 -0.30 -14.87 -16.94
CA ARG A 218 1.00 -14.22 -16.71
C ARG A 218 1.08 -12.84 -17.38
N MET A 219 0.61 -12.71 -18.63
CA MET A 219 0.57 -11.42 -19.31
C MET A 219 -0.35 -10.43 -18.58
N SER A 220 -1.59 -10.83 -18.26
CA SER A 220 -2.52 -9.99 -17.51
C SER A 220 -1.93 -9.53 -16.18
N CYS A 221 -1.35 -10.44 -15.41
CA CYS A 221 -0.72 -10.12 -14.14
C CYS A 221 0.52 -9.23 -14.27
N THR A 222 1.26 -9.33 -15.38
CA THR A 222 2.40 -8.43 -15.66
C THR A 222 1.90 -7.01 -15.92
N THR A 223 0.85 -6.87 -16.74
CA THR A 223 0.22 -5.57 -16.98
C THR A 223 -0.33 -4.96 -15.68
N ILE A 224 -1.06 -5.74 -14.89
CA ILE A 224 -1.60 -5.29 -13.60
C ILE A 224 -0.47 -4.88 -12.64
N ALA A 225 0.65 -5.60 -12.60
CA ALA A 225 1.80 -5.21 -11.80
C ALA A 225 2.29 -3.81 -12.17
N HIS A 226 2.42 -3.50 -13.46
CA HIS A 226 2.82 -2.17 -13.94
C HIS A 226 1.79 -1.07 -13.68
N LEU A 227 0.49 -1.41 -13.67
CA LEU A 227 -0.55 -0.47 -13.23
C LEU A 227 -0.40 -0.16 -11.73
N LEU A 228 -0.22 -1.20 -10.91
CA LEU A 228 -0.02 -1.07 -9.47
C LEU A 228 1.23 -0.27 -9.10
N GLU A 229 2.33 -0.43 -9.84
CA GLU A 229 3.56 0.37 -9.66
C GLU A 229 3.31 1.89 -9.75
N ARG A 230 2.19 2.31 -10.37
CA ARG A 230 1.78 3.71 -10.53
C ARG A 230 0.51 4.05 -9.77
N ALA A 231 -0.01 3.15 -8.94
CA ALA A 231 -1.24 3.36 -8.18
C ALA A 231 -1.17 4.60 -7.27
N ASP A 232 -2.34 5.10 -6.88
CA ASP A 232 -2.49 6.25 -5.99
C ASP A 232 -1.99 5.97 -4.56
N THR A 233 -1.99 4.72 -4.10
CA THR A 233 -1.49 4.33 -2.77
C THR A 233 -0.10 3.67 -2.80
N VAL A 234 0.69 3.92 -1.76
CA VAL A 234 2.00 3.29 -1.57
C VAL A 234 1.89 1.77 -1.37
N ASP A 235 0.84 1.30 -0.69
CA ASP A 235 0.63 -0.14 -0.44
C ASP A 235 0.40 -0.92 -1.74
N ALA A 236 -0.36 -0.33 -2.67
CA ALA A 236 -0.57 -0.91 -3.98
C ALA A 236 0.70 -0.92 -4.83
N GLN A 237 1.51 0.14 -4.77
CA GLN A 237 2.82 0.16 -5.43
C GLN A 237 3.75 -0.95 -4.92
N TYR A 238 3.78 -1.21 -3.60
CA TYR A 238 4.51 -2.35 -3.06
C TYR A 238 3.98 -3.70 -3.56
N ALA A 239 2.66 -3.84 -3.68
CA ALA A 239 2.07 -5.03 -4.27
C ALA A 239 2.48 -5.20 -5.75
N GLY A 240 2.48 -4.11 -6.53
CA GLY A 240 2.97 -4.08 -7.91
C GLY A 240 4.41 -4.58 -8.03
N PHE A 241 5.34 -4.03 -7.24
CA PHE A 241 6.72 -4.49 -7.23
C PHE A 241 6.86 -5.96 -6.79
N SER A 242 6.05 -6.40 -5.83
CA SER A 242 6.06 -7.80 -5.36
C SER A 242 5.59 -8.78 -6.43
N ILE A 243 4.49 -8.46 -7.13
CA ILE A 243 3.96 -9.26 -8.23
C ILE A 243 4.96 -9.25 -9.40
N GLY A 244 5.42 -8.08 -9.83
CA GLY A 244 6.38 -7.94 -10.93
C GLY A 244 7.64 -8.77 -10.71
N ARG A 245 8.23 -8.73 -9.50
CA ARG A 245 9.43 -9.52 -9.18
C ARG A 245 9.19 -11.03 -9.21
N ARG A 246 7.98 -11.50 -8.90
CA ARG A 246 7.63 -12.93 -8.95
C ARG A 246 7.42 -13.43 -10.37
N LEU A 247 6.96 -12.56 -11.26
CA LEU A 247 6.70 -12.89 -12.67
C LEU A 247 7.95 -12.76 -13.54
N THR A 248 8.93 -12.00 -13.08
CA THR A 248 10.18 -11.72 -13.79
C THR A 248 11.23 -12.80 -13.47
N PRO A 249 12.00 -13.30 -14.47
CA PRO A 249 13.09 -14.23 -14.21
C PRO A 249 14.09 -13.68 -13.19
N PHE A 250 14.51 -14.54 -12.26
CA PHE A 250 15.51 -14.20 -11.25
C PHE A 250 16.81 -13.73 -11.93
N GLU A 251 17.47 -12.74 -11.33
CA GLU A 251 18.73 -12.11 -11.83
C GLU A 251 18.64 -11.44 -13.21
N SER A 252 17.45 -11.33 -13.81
CA SER A 252 17.29 -10.49 -14.99
C SER A 252 17.45 -9.00 -14.63
N ARG A 253 17.78 -8.18 -15.63
CA ARG A 253 17.86 -6.72 -15.48
C ARG A 253 16.58 -6.12 -14.89
N GLU A 254 15.42 -6.60 -15.32
CA GLU A 254 14.12 -6.11 -14.82
C GLU A 254 13.89 -6.52 -13.36
N PHE A 255 14.34 -7.70 -12.93
CA PHE A 255 14.25 -8.12 -11.53
C PHE A 255 15.00 -7.16 -10.60
N TYR A 256 16.20 -6.75 -11.00
CA TYR A 256 16.99 -5.75 -10.25
C TYR A 256 16.37 -4.36 -10.32
N ALA A 257 15.87 -3.93 -11.49
CA ALA A 257 15.21 -2.64 -11.65
C ALA A 257 13.98 -2.51 -10.73
N LEU A 258 13.14 -3.55 -10.66
CA LEU A 258 12.00 -3.62 -9.72
C LEU A 258 12.46 -3.57 -8.25
N GLY A 259 13.56 -4.25 -7.92
CA GLY A 259 14.19 -4.18 -6.60
C GLY A 259 14.62 -2.77 -6.23
N GLU A 260 15.22 -2.05 -7.18
CA GLU A 260 15.68 -0.68 -7.00
C GLU A 260 14.50 0.30 -6.87
N ARG A 261 13.49 0.21 -7.75
CA ARG A 261 12.26 1.03 -7.65
C ARG A 261 11.59 0.88 -6.28
N ARG A 262 11.47 -0.37 -5.80
CA ARG A 262 10.94 -0.65 -4.44
C ARG A 262 11.81 -0.04 -3.33
N ARG A 263 13.15 -0.12 -3.45
CA ARG A 263 14.09 0.46 -2.48
C ARG A 263 13.94 1.98 -2.40
N VAL A 264 13.83 2.65 -3.55
CA VAL A 264 13.61 4.08 -3.66
C VAL A 264 12.30 4.48 -2.98
N LEU A 265 11.18 3.80 -3.29
CA LEU A 265 9.89 4.07 -2.65
C LEU A 265 9.97 3.88 -1.13
N ALA A 266 10.57 2.79 -0.66
CA ALA A 266 10.74 2.51 0.76
C ALA A 266 11.55 3.58 1.48
N TRP A 267 12.61 4.05 0.87
CA TRP A 267 13.41 5.13 1.41
C TRP A 267 12.61 6.45 1.49
N ARG A 268 11.86 6.80 0.43
CA ARG A 268 11.03 8.01 0.40
C ARG A 268 9.97 8.00 1.49
N VAL A 269 9.23 6.89 1.62
CA VAL A 269 8.20 6.69 2.65
C VAL A 269 8.80 6.81 4.05
N ALA A 270 9.90 6.08 4.32
CA ALA A 270 10.55 6.09 5.62
C ALA A 270 11.13 7.47 5.97
N THR A 271 11.72 8.16 4.99
CA THR A 271 12.30 9.49 5.19
C THR A 271 11.22 10.53 5.42
N ALA A 272 10.14 10.52 4.64
CA ALA A 272 8.99 11.41 4.84
C ALA A 272 8.29 11.18 6.18
N ALA A 273 8.22 9.93 6.65
CA ALA A 273 7.64 9.60 7.95
C ALA A 273 8.35 10.30 9.12
N ARG A 274 9.63 10.68 8.98
CA ARG A 274 10.37 11.46 9.98
C ARG A 274 9.78 12.87 10.18
N PHE A 275 9.12 13.40 9.16
CA PHE A 275 8.50 14.74 9.18
C PHE A 275 7.01 14.71 9.51
N GLY A 276 6.37 13.53 9.50
CA GLY A 276 4.95 13.38 9.86
C GLY A 276 4.64 13.68 11.34
N LYS A 277 5.67 13.84 12.19
CA LYS A 277 5.55 14.28 13.58
C LYS A 277 6.44 15.51 13.77
N PRO A 278 5.93 16.73 13.54
CA PRO A 278 6.75 17.93 13.71
C PRO A 278 7.28 17.99 15.15
N LEU A 279 8.55 18.41 15.26
CA LEU A 279 9.31 18.44 16.53
C LEU A 279 8.59 19.27 17.59
N LEU A 280 7.98 20.37 17.18
CA LEU A 280 7.32 21.33 18.05
C LEU A 280 5.81 21.05 18.09
N PRO A 281 5.19 20.85 19.27
CA PRO A 281 3.77 20.50 19.38
C PRO A 281 2.81 21.48 18.69
N TRP A 282 3.11 22.79 18.73
CA TRP A 282 2.25 23.83 18.14
C TRP A 282 2.26 23.85 16.60
N LEU A 283 3.25 23.22 15.96
CA LEU A 283 3.31 23.10 14.49
C LEU A 283 2.47 21.94 13.95
N LYS A 284 2.00 21.02 14.81
CA LYS A 284 1.26 19.81 14.39
C LYS A 284 0.05 20.14 13.52
N SER A 285 -0.81 21.06 13.97
CA SER A 285 -2.01 21.42 13.21
C SER A 285 -1.69 22.15 11.91
N ALA A 286 -0.67 23.02 11.91
CA ALA A 286 -0.23 23.69 10.69
C ALA A 286 0.29 22.69 9.65
N HIS A 287 1.10 21.71 10.07
CA HIS A 287 1.59 20.64 9.21
C HIS A 287 0.45 19.76 8.68
N ALA A 288 -0.54 19.41 9.51
CA ALA A 288 -1.70 18.64 9.08
C ALA A 288 -2.51 19.37 8.00
N ARG A 289 -2.78 20.66 8.17
CA ARG A 289 -3.45 21.49 7.15
C ARG A 289 -2.65 21.59 5.86
N TRP A 290 -1.33 21.76 5.96
CA TRP A 290 -0.45 21.77 4.79
C TRP A 290 -0.54 20.44 4.03
N ARG A 291 -0.53 19.30 4.75
CA ARG A 291 -0.62 17.96 4.15
C ARG A 291 -1.96 17.74 3.44
N ILE A 292 -3.07 18.12 4.08
CA ILE A 292 -4.40 18.10 3.47
C ILE A 292 -4.44 19.00 2.22
N ALA A 293 -3.84 20.19 2.26
CA ALA A 293 -3.77 21.05 1.09
C ALA A 293 -2.99 20.41 -0.07
N ARG A 294 -1.91 19.65 0.21
CA ARG A 294 -1.20 18.87 -0.83
C ARG A 294 -2.04 17.73 -1.37
N MET A 295 -2.73 16.98 -0.51
CA MET A 295 -3.63 15.89 -0.90
C MET A 295 -4.78 16.36 -1.81
N ARG A 296 -5.23 17.62 -1.67
CA ARG A 296 -6.24 18.21 -2.58
C ARG A 296 -5.75 18.39 -4.02
N THR A 297 -4.45 18.61 -4.20
CA THR A 297 -3.86 18.97 -5.50
C THR A 297 -3.07 17.83 -6.14
N LEU A 298 -2.76 16.78 -5.38
CA LEU A 298 -1.93 15.67 -5.82
C LEU A 298 -2.77 14.40 -5.72
N ALA A 299 -2.98 13.72 -6.83
CA ALA A 299 -3.80 12.50 -6.86
C ALA A 299 -3.14 11.36 -6.06
N ARG A 300 -1.83 11.16 -6.22
CA ARG A 300 -1.11 10.02 -5.62
C ARG A 300 -0.53 10.36 -4.25
N GLN A 301 -0.56 9.39 -3.34
CA GLN A 301 0.08 9.44 -2.03
C GLN A 301 1.60 9.62 -2.15
N GLU A 302 2.25 9.00 -3.13
CA GLU A 302 3.69 9.19 -3.39
C GLU A 302 4.02 10.65 -3.72
N ASP A 303 3.17 11.34 -4.48
CA ASP A 303 3.42 12.74 -4.84
C ASP A 303 3.36 13.66 -3.61
N VAL A 304 2.46 13.37 -2.66
CA VAL A 304 2.42 14.06 -1.36
C VAL A 304 3.70 13.78 -0.56
N ILE A 305 4.21 12.55 -0.57
CA ILE A 305 5.49 12.17 0.06
C ILE A 305 6.65 12.94 -0.57
N LEU A 306 6.71 13.01 -1.90
CA LEU A 306 7.73 13.77 -2.62
C LEU A 306 7.64 15.27 -2.30
N ALA A 307 6.44 15.82 -2.18
CA ALA A 307 6.25 17.20 -1.76
C ALA A 307 6.80 17.46 -0.34
N VAL A 308 6.59 16.54 0.61
CA VAL A 308 7.17 16.62 1.97
C VAL A 308 8.70 16.62 1.89
N LEU A 309 9.30 15.71 1.13
CA LEU A 309 10.75 15.63 1.03
C LEU A 309 11.36 16.90 0.44
N ARG A 310 10.76 17.45 -0.62
CA ARG A 310 11.20 18.71 -1.24
C ARG A 310 11.08 19.90 -0.29
N ASP A 311 9.98 20.02 0.43
CA ASP A 311 9.74 21.10 1.40
C ASP A 311 10.81 21.12 2.51
N HIS A 312 11.33 19.94 2.87
CA HIS A 312 12.37 19.77 3.89
C HIS A 312 13.80 19.67 3.33
N GLY A 313 14.01 19.91 2.02
CA GLY A 313 15.34 19.85 1.41
C GLY A 313 15.99 18.47 1.47
N MET A 314 15.20 17.41 1.59
CA MET A 314 15.70 16.04 1.62
C MET A 314 16.00 15.54 0.20
N PRO A 315 16.99 14.65 0.02
CA PRO A 315 17.16 13.94 -1.23
C PRO A 315 15.86 13.24 -1.67
N LEU A 316 15.73 12.90 -2.96
CA LEU A 316 14.61 12.07 -3.42
C LEU A 316 15.02 10.61 -3.64
N ASP A 317 16.32 10.37 -3.72
CA ASP A 317 16.89 9.06 -3.92
C ASP A 317 17.64 8.63 -2.66
N PRO A 318 17.56 7.33 -2.32
CA PRO A 318 18.34 6.77 -1.25
C PRO A 318 19.84 6.90 -1.53
N PRO A 319 20.69 6.93 -0.49
CA PRO A 319 22.13 6.79 -0.70
C PRO A 319 22.44 5.48 -1.46
N PRO A 320 23.57 5.43 -2.20
CA PRO A 320 23.99 4.20 -2.85
C PRO A 320 24.10 3.08 -1.81
N PRO A 321 23.75 1.82 -2.17
CA PRO A 321 23.95 0.71 -1.27
C PRO A 321 25.43 0.67 -0.84
N PRO A 322 25.74 0.28 0.41
CA PRO A 322 27.12 0.07 0.79
C PRO A 322 27.76 -0.94 -0.18
N PRO A 323 29.05 -0.78 -0.52
CA PRO A 323 29.72 -1.74 -1.38
C PRO A 323 29.53 -3.15 -0.81
N PRO A 324 29.29 -4.17 -1.66
CA PRO A 324 29.18 -5.53 -1.17
C PRO A 324 30.42 -5.80 -0.33
N CYS A 325 30.24 -6.30 0.90
CA CYS A 325 31.37 -6.73 1.72
C CYS A 325 32.09 -7.83 0.94
N TYR A 326 33.16 -7.44 0.25
CA TYR A 326 33.93 -8.36 -0.57
C TYR A 326 34.60 -9.33 0.39
N ASP A 327 34.11 -10.56 0.44
CA ASP A 327 34.76 -11.61 1.22
C ASP A 327 36.06 -11.97 0.49
N SER A 328 37.13 -11.26 0.83
CA SER A 328 38.46 -11.48 0.27
C SER A 328 39.00 -12.89 0.56
N SER A 329 38.33 -13.69 1.39
CA SER A 329 38.71 -15.08 1.65
C SER A 329 38.33 -16.06 0.54
N VAL A 330 37.42 -15.71 -0.39
CA VAL A 330 37.03 -16.63 -1.48
C VAL A 330 38.10 -16.73 -2.58
N ASN A 331 38.97 -15.73 -2.72
CA ASN A 331 40.06 -15.74 -3.71
C ASN A 331 41.42 -16.20 -3.17
N ALA A 332 41.55 -16.46 -1.86
CA ALA A 332 42.82 -16.92 -1.29
C ALA A 332 43.11 -18.40 -1.57
N ASP A 333 42.09 -19.20 -1.90
CA ASP A 333 42.23 -20.66 -2.12
C ASP A 333 42.30 -21.06 -3.60
N ALA A 334 42.16 -20.13 -4.55
CA ALA A 334 42.29 -20.42 -5.99
C ALA A 334 43.76 -20.44 -6.50
N GLY A 335 44.74 -20.26 -5.61
CA GLY A 335 46.17 -20.21 -5.95
C GLY A 335 46.95 -21.52 -5.82
N ALA A 336 46.32 -22.63 -5.40
CA ALA A 336 47.02 -23.89 -5.17
C ALA A 336 46.69 -24.95 -6.24
N ALA A 337 47.72 -25.28 -7.02
CA ALA A 337 47.87 -26.47 -7.88
C ALA A 337 47.13 -26.49 -9.24
N VAL A 338 47.78 -25.94 -10.26
CA VAL A 338 47.78 -26.54 -11.60
C VAL A 338 48.76 -27.73 -11.56
N PRO A 339 48.32 -28.99 -11.62
CA PRO A 339 49.23 -30.10 -11.77
C PRO A 339 49.84 -30.07 -13.18
N ALA A 340 51.16 -29.97 -13.22
CA ALA A 340 51.95 -30.18 -14.42
C ALA A 340 51.82 -31.64 -14.89
N GLY A 341 51.56 -31.81 -16.18
CA GLY A 341 52.03 -32.90 -17.04
C GLY A 341 51.91 -34.35 -16.54
N SER A 342 51.08 -35.14 -17.23
CA SER A 342 51.44 -36.54 -17.51
C SER A 342 51.09 -36.87 -18.96
N ALA A 343 52.14 -37.01 -19.75
CA ALA A 343 52.11 -37.60 -21.07
C ALA A 343 52.33 -39.12 -20.94
N ALA A 344 51.35 -39.91 -21.38
CA ALA A 344 51.46 -41.31 -21.77
C ALA A 344 50.21 -41.60 -22.63
N GLY A 345 50.26 -42.07 -23.86
CA GLY A 345 51.19 -43.01 -24.46
C GLY A 345 50.71 -44.44 -24.26
N SER A 346 49.72 -44.91 -25.05
CA SER A 346 49.66 -46.30 -25.50
C SER A 346 48.66 -46.48 -26.64
N ALA A 347 49.19 -46.97 -27.76
CA ALA A 347 48.45 -47.61 -28.83
C ALA A 347 47.94 -49.00 -28.39
N ALA A 348 46.86 -49.49 -29.01
CA ALA A 348 46.82 -50.76 -29.74
C ALA A 348 45.38 -51.18 -30.08
N ALA A 349 45.22 -51.55 -31.37
CA ALA A 349 44.23 -52.44 -32.01
C ALA A 349 42.74 -52.06 -31.98
#